data_AF-A0A7W2XXG6-F1
#
_entry.id   AF-A0A7W2XXG6-F1
#
_cell.length_a   1.000
_cell.length_b   1.000
_cell.length_c   1.000
_cell.angle_alpha   90.00
_cell.angle_beta   90.00
_cell.angle_gamma   90.00
#
_symmetry.space_group_name_H-M   'P 1'
#
loop_
_entity.id
_entity.type
_entity.pdbx_description
1 polymer ?
#
loop_
_entity_poly.entity_id
_entity_poly.type
_entity_poly.pdbx_seq_one_letter_code
_entity_poly.pdbx_strand_id
1 'polypeptide(L)'
;ATASANVSTKAISISGITASNKTYDANTDAVLDVSGAAGWIAGDVVTVASTGTFDTKHAGTGKTVNLSATSYGGADNTNYSITDQATASADVSTKAISISGITAGDKTYDANKVAATDVTGAAGWIAGDVVTVASTGTFDTKHVGTGKTVNLSATSYGGADNTN
;
A
#
# COMPACT_ATOMS: atom_id res chain seq x y z
N ALA A 1 42.24 31.80 -38.47
CA ALA A 1 41.90 30.51 -39.11
C ALA A 1 40.95 29.75 -38.18
N THR A 2 39.98 29.03 -38.73
CA THR A 2 39.01 28.21 -37.96
C THR A 2 38.86 26.83 -38.62
N ALA A 3 38.57 25.80 -37.83
CA ALA A 3 38.28 24.44 -38.28
C ALA A 3 37.02 23.91 -37.57
N SER A 4 36.36 22.90 -38.13
CA SER A 4 35.14 22.29 -37.59
C SER A 4 35.37 20.84 -37.17
N ALA A 5 34.75 20.41 -36.07
CA ALA A 5 34.70 19.03 -35.59
C ALA A 5 33.36 18.76 -34.88
N ASN A 6 33.04 17.50 -34.65
CA ASN A 6 31.79 17.08 -34.00
C ASN A 6 32.01 16.70 -32.53
N VAL A 7 30.99 16.90 -31.72
CA VAL A 7 30.90 16.40 -30.33
C VAL A 7 29.64 15.53 -30.23
N SER A 8 29.79 14.32 -29.71
CA SER A 8 28.69 13.36 -29.52
C SER A 8 28.21 13.34 -28.07
N THR A 9 26.96 12.91 -27.83
CA THR A 9 26.43 12.71 -26.49
C THR A 9 27.19 11.61 -25.74
N LYS A 10 27.22 11.70 -24.41
CA LYS A 10 27.79 10.69 -23.53
C LYS A 10 26.70 9.75 -23.00
N ALA A 11 26.90 8.44 -23.13
CA ALA A 11 25.99 7.46 -22.52
C ALA A 11 26.15 7.44 -20.99
N ILE A 12 25.04 7.49 -20.25
CA ILE A 12 25.00 7.36 -18.78
C ILE A 12 23.81 6.49 -18.33
N SER A 13 23.93 5.95 -17.12
CA SER A 13 22.84 5.28 -16.41
C SER A 13 22.52 6.05 -15.13
N ILE A 14 21.23 6.28 -14.88
CA ILE A 14 20.77 6.94 -13.67
C ILE A 14 20.59 5.93 -12.54
N SER A 15 20.91 6.37 -11.33
CA SER A 15 20.68 5.63 -10.08
C SER A 15 20.45 6.60 -8.92
N GLY A 16 19.96 6.11 -7.78
CA GLY A 16 19.78 6.91 -6.55
C GLY A 16 18.38 7.48 -6.34
N ILE A 17 17.42 7.18 -7.23
CA ILE A 17 15.99 7.42 -6.96
C ILE A 17 15.55 6.41 -5.91
N THR A 18 14.90 6.90 -4.85
CA THR A 18 14.38 6.06 -3.76
C THR A 18 12.87 6.20 -3.64
N ALA A 19 12.23 5.23 -2.99
CA ALA A 19 10.81 5.25 -2.68
C ALA A 19 10.61 5.28 -1.17
N SER A 20 9.57 5.97 -0.72
CA SER A 20 9.19 6.03 0.69
C SER A 20 8.30 4.85 1.07
N ASN A 21 8.51 4.33 2.28
CA ASN A 21 7.58 3.38 2.89
C ASN A 21 6.19 4.00 3.06
N LYS A 22 5.14 3.18 3.01
CA LYS A 22 3.76 3.61 3.25
C LYS A 22 2.99 2.65 4.15
N THR A 23 1.84 3.11 4.63
CA THR A 23 0.80 2.24 5.19
C THR A 23 -0.21 1.92 4.11
N TYR A 24 -0.75 0.70 4.14
CA TYR A 24 -1.72 0.23 3.17
C TYR A 24 -2.91 1.19 3.02
N ASP A 25 -3.22 1.57 1.79
CA ASP A 25 -4.28 2.52 1.43
C ASP A 25 -5.10 2.04 0.22
N ALA A 26 -5.00 0.75 -0.11
CA ALA A 26 -5.59 0.08 -1.27
C ALA A 26 -5.11 0.57 -2.65
N ASN A 27 -4.08 1.42 -2.74
CA ASN A 27 -3.49 1.91 -3.99
C ASN A 27 -2.03 1.48 -4.15
N THR A 28 -1.56 1.45 -5.41
CA THR A 28 -0.17 1.13 -5.74
C THR A 28 0.73 2.36 -5.85
N ASP A 29 0.22 3.57 -5.64
CA ASP A 29 1.03 4.78 -5.79
C ASP A 29 2.19 4.83 -4.78
N ALA A 30 3.38 5.19 -5.28
CA ALA A 30 4.57 5.39 -4.48
C ALA A 30 5.00 6.86 -4.44
N VAL A 31 5.48 7.30 -3.28
CA VAL A 31 6.14 8.60 -3.11
C VAL A 31 7.63 8.40 -3.32
N LEU A 32 8.21 9.15 -4.26
CA LEU A 32 9.63 9.04 -4.62
C LEU A 32 10.44 10.22 -4.08
N ASP A 33 11.70 9.95 -3.75
CA ASP A 33 12.73 10.95 -3.57
C ASP A 33 13.79 10.82 -4.68
N VAL A 34 13.89 11.86 -5.51
CA VAL A 34 14.81 11.97 -6.64
C VAL A 34 16.05 12.82 -6.33
N SER A 35 16.17 13.36 -5.13
CA SER A 35 17.29 14.23 -4.74
C SER A 35 18.64 13.51 -4.74
N GLY A 36 18.61 12.18 -4.56
CA GLY A 36 19.77 11.31 -4.67
C GLY A 36 20.08 10.84 -6.10
N ALA A 37 19.29 11.22 -7.11
CA ALA A 37 19.53 10.80 -8.48
C ALA A 37 20.90 11.29 -8.97
N ALA A 38 21.64 10.40 -9.63
CA ALA A 38 22.99 10.66 -10.11
C ALA A 38 23.30 9.83 -11.37
N GLY A 39 24.41 10.15 -12.05
CA GLY A 39 24.90 9.45 -13.24
C GLY A 39 25.62 10.36 -14.25
N TRP A 40 25.42 11.67 -14.14
CA TRP A 40 26.10 12.71 -14.93
C TRP A 40 27.48 13.08 -14.36
N ILE A 41 28.22 13.90 -15.10
CA ILE A 41 29.54 14.40 -14.70
C ILE A 41 29.38 15.43 -13.58
N ALA A 42 30.28 15.41 -12.59
CA ALA A 42 30.27 16.38 -11.50
C ALA A 42 30.46 17.82 -12.02
N GLY A 43 29.56 18.72 -11.62
CA GLY A 43 29.52 20.10 -12.09
C GLY A 43 28.43 20.37 -13.13
N ASP A 44 27.92 19.33 -13.78
CA ASP A 44 26.81 19.46 -14.74
C ASP A 44 25.48 19.64 -14.01
N VAL A 45 24.61 20.45 -14.62
CA VAL A 45 23.26 20.74 -14.14
C VAL A 45 22.25 19.88 -14.89
N VAL A 46 21.84 18.80 -14.23
CA VAL A 46 20.76 17.90 -14.67
C VAL A 46 19.71 17.79 -13.58
N THR A 47 18.43 17.92 -13.94
CA THR A 47 17.28 17.73 -13.03
C THR A 47 16.51 16.48 -13.42
N VAL A 48 15.96 15.79 -12.44
CA VAL A 48 15.17 14.55 -12.63
C VAL A 48 13.79 14.74 -12.01
N ALA A 49 12.75 14.31 -12.72
CA ALA A 49 11.44 14.03 -12.13
C ALA A 49 11.02 12.63 -12.54
N SER A 50 10.41 11.86 -11.64
CA SER A 50 9.96 10.49 -11.91
C SER A 50 8.67 10.19 -11.14
N THR A 51 7.91 9.20 -11.63
CA THR A 51 6.77 8.61 -10.92
C THR A 51 7.01 7.13 -10.71
N GLY A 52 6.42 6.57 -9.65
CA GLY A 52 6.59 5.17 -9.33
C GLY A 52 5.32 4.53 -8.77
N THR A 53 5.20 3.22 -8.97
CA THR A 53 4.13 2.41 -8.40
C THR A 53 4.69 1.13 -7.80
N PHE A 54 4.16 0.73 -6.65
CA PHE A 54 4.37 -0.61 -6.08
C PHE A 54 3.84 -1.67 -7.05
N ASP A 55 4.53 -2.80 -7.11
CA ASP A 55 4.13 -3.99 -7.90
C ASP A 55 2.74 -4.50 -7.53
N THR A 56 2.35 -4.40 -6.26
CA THR A 56 1.00 -4.72 -5.77
C THR A 56 0.61 -3.79 -4.64
N LYS A 57 -0.70 -3.62 -4.40
CA LYS A 57 -1.22 -2.84 -3.27
C LYS A 57 -0.89 -3.50 -1.91
N HIS A 58 -0.64 -4.81 -1.88
CA HIS A 58 -0.58 -5.61 -0.66
C HIS A 58 0.58 -5.23 0.26
N ALA A 59 0.37 -5.40 1.57
CA ALA A 59 1.41 -5.20 2.57
C ALA A 59 2.59 -6.16 2.34
N GLY A 60 3.80 -5.69 2.67
CA GLY A 60 5.03 -6.46 2.51
C GLY A 60 6.28 -5.60 2.67
N THR A 61 7.40 -6.25 2.96
CA THR A 61 8.71 -5.60 3.10
C THR A 61 9.53 -5.70 1.81
N GLY A 62 10.32 -4.68 1.50
CA GLY A 62 11.20 -4.68 0.34
C GLY A 62 10.46 -4.82 -0.98
N LYS A 63 9.23 -4.29 -1.07
CA LYS A 63 8.41 -4.37 -2.28
C LYS A 63 9.06 -3.60 -3.42
N THR A 64 8.86 -4.09 -4.64
CA THR A 64 9.37 -3.44 -5.84
C THR A 64 8.52 -2.22 -6.17
N VAL A 65 9.17 -1.09 -6.41
CA VAL A 65 8.56 0.11 -6.97
C VAL A 65 9.06 0.29 -8.40
N ASN A 66 8.16 0.16 -9.38
CA ASN A 66 8.45 0.34 -10.79
C ASN A 66 8.46 1.82 -11.15
N LEU A 67 9.55 2.31 -11.72
CA LEU A 67 9.71 3.70 -12.15
C LEU A 67 9.33 3.80 -13.65
N SER A 68 8.52 4.80 -14.04
CA SER A 68 7.92 4.80 -15.40
C SER A 68 7.78 6.15 -16.10
N ALA A 69 7.80 7.28 -15.39
CA ALA A 69 7.70 8.62 -16.02
C ALA A 69 8.91 9.49 -15.69
N THR A 70 10.11 9.05 -16.07
CA THR A 70 11.32 9.83 -15.82
C THR A 70 11.50 10.91 -16.90
N SER A 71 11.58 12.17 -16.47
CA SER A 71 11.92 13.31 -17.33
C SER A 71 13.20 13.97 -16.84
N TYR A 72 14.00 14.42 -17.80
CA TYR A 72 15.29 15.05 -17.56
C TYR A 72 15.26 16.50 -18.04
N GLY A 73 15.86 17.37 -17.25
CA GLY A 73 15.98 18.80 -17.52
C GLY A 73 17.33 19.33 -17.05
N GLY A 74 17.46 20.65 -16.96
CA GLY A 74 18.73 21.31 -16.64
C GLY A 74 19.56 21.66 -17.89
N ALA A 75 20.55 22.53 -17.71
CA ALA A 75 21.33 23.11 -18.79
C ALA A 75 22.17 22.06 -19.55
N ASP A 76 22.55 20.99 -18.88
CA ASP A 76 23.49 20.00 -19.41
C ASP A 76 22.83 18.67 -19.81
N ASN A 77 21.51 18.52 -19.66
CA ASN A 77 20.82 17.25 -19.92
C ASN A 77 21.03 16.74 -21.35
N THR A 78 21.03 17.65 -22.35
CA THR A 78 21.16 17.30 -23.77
C THR A 78 22.55 16.79 -24.14
N ASN A 79 23.53 16.87 -23.23
CA ASN A 79 24.85 16.29 -23.41
C ASN A 79 24.84 14.76 -23.27
N TYR A 80 23.73 14.17 -22.82
CA TYR A 80 23.66 12.78 -22.39
C TYR A 80 22.68 11.94 -23.23
N SER A 81 23.05 10.67 -23.42
CA SER A 81 22.13 9.59 -23.81
C SER A 81 21.83 8.77 -22.56
N ILE A 82 20.60 8.80 -22.07
CA ILE A 82 20.26 8.38 -20.70
C ILE A 82 19.60 7.01 -20.69
N THR A 83 20.09 6.13 -19.80
CA THR A 83 19.40 4.89 -19.39
C THR A 83 18.80 5.08 -18.00
N ASP A 84 17.49 4.86 -17.87
CA ASP A 84 16.76 5.08 -16.64
C ASP A 84 17.08 4.04 -15.54
N GLN A 85 16.95 4.46 -14.29
CA GLN A 85 16.77 3.53 -13.18
C GLN A 85 15.38 2.90 -13.30
N ALA A 86 15.30 1.58 -13.42
CA ALA A 86 14.02 0.89 -13.64
C ALA A 86 13.18 0.73 -12.37
N THR A 87 13.83 0.49 -11.22
CA THR A 87 13.14 0.16 -9.97
C THR A 87 13.77 0.82 -8.74
N ALA A 88 12.95 0.98 -7.71
CA ALA A 88 13.35 1.23 -6.33
C ALA A 88 12.68 0.18 -5.42
N SER A 89 12.89 0.29 -4.11
CA SER A 89 12.24 -0.58 -3.12
C SER A 89 11.77 0.21 -1.91
N ALA A 90 10.64 -0.21 -1.34
CA ALA A 90 10.05 0.34 -0.13
C ALA A 90 9.11 -0.68 0.53
N ASP A 91 8.77 -0.46 1.79
CA ASP A 91 7.81 -1.28 2.54
C ASP A 91 6.39 -0.73 2.43
N VAL A 92 5.41 -1.63 2.42
CA VAL A 92 3.99 -1.33 2.66
C VAL A 92 3.61 -2.00 3.98
N SER A 93 3.42 -1.19 5.02
CA SER A 93 2.97 -1.65 6.34
C SER A 93 1.46 -1.87 6.39
N THR A 94 1.02 -2.78 7.27
CA THR A 94 -0.41 -3.10 7.40
C THR A 94 -1.22 -1.94 7.98
N LYS A 95 -2.50 -1.86 7.62
CA LYS A 95 -3.41 -0.86 8.17
C LYS A 95 -4.29 -1.46 9.27
N ALA A 96 -4.19 -0.90 10.47
CA ALA A 96 -5.13 -1.23 11.54
C ALA A 96 -6.56 -0.79 11.16
N ILE A 97 -7.52 -1.69 11.35
CA ILE A 97 -8.95 -1.44 11.14
C ILE A 97 -9.75 -1.82 12.39
N SER A 98 -10.94 -1.23 12.53
CA SER A 98 -11.91 -1.59 13.55
C SER A 98 -13.15 -2.15 12.87
N ILE A 99 -13.52 -3.39 13.23
CA ILE A 99 -14.70 -4.05 12.67
C ILE A 99 -15.95 -3.64 13.43
N SER A 100 -17.01 -3.33 12.70
CA SER A 100 -18.33 -2.98 13.23
C SER A 100 -19.43 -3.70 12.43
N GLY A 101 -20.69 -3.57 12.84
CA GLY A 101 -21.85 -4.06 12.07
C GLY A 101 -22.16 -5.56 12.23
N ILE A 102 -21.43 -6.27 13.09
CA ILE A 102 -21.79 -7.63 13.52
C ILE A 102 -22.97 -7.52 14.49
N THR A 103 -24.01 -8.32 14.26
CA THR A 103 -25.20 -8.35 15.13
C THR A 103 -25.40 -9.73 15.73
N ALA A 104 -26.22 -9.81 16.77
CA ALA A 104 -26.63 -11.07 17.39
C ALA A 104 -28.15 -11.20 17.30
N GLY A 105 -28.63 -12.41 16.98
CA GLY A 105 -30.05 -12.70 16.90
C GLY A 105 -30.68 -13.02 18.25
N ASP A 106 -31.99 -12.80 18.35
CA ASP A 106 -32.80 -13.31 19.45
C ASP A 106 -32.76 -14.84 19.52
N LYS A 107 -33.00 -15.39 20.71
CA LYS A 107 -33.10 -16.84 20.92
C LYS A 107 -34.25 -17.24 21.83
N THR A 108 -34.76 -18.44 21.62
CA THR A 108 -35.58 -19.14 22.61
C THR A 108 -34.69 -19.68 23.73
N TYR A 109 -35.16 -19.65 24.96
CA TYR A 109 -34.43 -20.16 26.11
C TYR A 109 -34.13 -21.66 25.98
N ASP A 110 -32.84 -22.02 26.07
CA ASP A 110 -32.31 -23.38 25.96
C ASP A 110 -31.26 -23.69 27.06
N ALA A 111 -31.24 -22.86 28.12
CA ALA A 111 -30.29 -22.90 29.22
C ALA A 111 -28.80 -22.67 28.88
N ASN A 112 -28.45 -22.30 27.64
CA ASN A 112 -27.09 -21.91 27.26
C ASN A 112 -26.98 -20.41 26.91
N LYS A 113 -25.75 -19.88 26.91
CA LYS A 113 -25.45 -18.47 26.61
C LYS A 113 -25.07 -18.22 25.15
N VAL A 114 -25.08 -19.23 24.29
CA VAL A 114 -24.62 -19.07 22.90
C VAL A 114 -25.62 -18.22 22.12
N ALA A 115 -25.12 -17.20 21.44
CA ALA A 115 -25.87 -16.37 20.50
C ALA A 115 -25.51 -16.72 19.06
N ALA A 116 -26.51 -16.77 18.19
CA ALA A 116 -26.28 -16.76 16.76
C ALA A 116 -25.83 -15.36 16.34
N THR A 117 -24.74 -15.25 15.61
CA THR A 117 -24.20 -13.98 15.10
C THR A 117 -24.44 -13.84 13.61
N ASP A 118 -24.78 -12.64 13.17
CA ASP A 118 -24.86 -12.27 11.77
C ASP A 118 -23.72 -11.28 11.44
N VAL A 119 -22.87 -11.68 10.49
CA VAL A 119 -21.72 -10.90 10.01
C VAL A 119 -21.96 -10.28 8.63
N THR A 120 -23.16 -10.40 8.06
CA THR A 120 -23.48 -9.84 6.73
C THR A 120 -23.37 -8.32 6.69
N GLY A 121 -23.59 -7.66 7.82
CA GLY A 121 -23.38 -6.22 8.00
C GLY A 121 -21.98 -5.84 8.47
N ALA A 122 -21.04 -6.79 8.59
CA ALA A 122 -19.70 -6.49 9.05
C ALA A 122 -19.00 -5.51 8.09
N ALA A 123 -18.30 -4.52 8.65
CA ALA A 123 -17.59 -3.49 7.90
C ALA A 123 -16.37 -2.98 8.68
N GLY A 124 -15.49 -2.23 8.02
CA GLY A 124 -14.32 -1.58 8.63
C GLY A 124 -13.06 -1.59 7.77
N TRP A 125 -13.04 -2.37 6.70
CA TRP A 125 -11.98 -2.40 5.68
C TRP A 125 -12.12 -1.26 4.65
N ILE A 126 -11.11 -1.07 3.81
CA ILE A 126 -11.17 -0.07 2.73
C ILE A 126 -12.13 -0.58 1.64
N ALA A 127 -12.90 0.34 1.05
CA ALA A 127 -13.85 -0.03 -0.01
C ALA A 127 -13.13 -0.73 -1.18
N GLY A 128 -13.66 -1.88 -1.60
CA GLY A 128 -13.06 -2.73 -2.64
C GLY A 128 -12.17 -3.85 -2.09
N ASP A 129 -11.79 -3.81 -0.82
CA ASP A 129 -11.07 -4.92 -0.19
C ASP A 129 -11.96 -6.14 0.04
N VAL A 130 -11.36 -7.32 -0.14
CA VAL A 130 -11.99 -8.60 0.12
C VAL A 130 -11.56 -9.12 1.48
N VAL A 131 -12.40 -8.86 2.48
CA VAL A 131 -12.22 -9.32 3.86
C VAL A 131 -13.46 -10.11 4.31
N THR A 132 -13.24 -11.24 4.97
CA THR A 132 -14.28 -12.04 5.62
C THR A 132 -14.04 -12.08 7.13
N VAL A 133 -15.14 -12.16 7.89
CA VAL A 133 -15.11 -12.19 9.36
C VAL A 133 -15.92 -13.38 9.84
N ALA A 134 -15.38 -14.12 10.81
CA ALA A 134 -16.17 -15.01 11.63
C ALA A 134 -16.25 -14.45 13.06
N SER A 135 -17.41 -14.57 13.68
CA SER A 135 -17.65 -14.13 15.05
C SER A 135 -18.40 -15.20 15.82
N THR A 136 -18.21 -15.19 17.13
CA THR A 136 -19.09 -15.86 18.09
C THR A 136 -19.72 -14.82 19.00
N GLY A 137 -20.84 -15.16 19.62
CA GLY A 137 -21.56 -14.29 20.54
C GLY A 137 -21.98 -15.04 21.80
N THR A 138 -21.90 -14.36 22.94
CA THR A 138 -22.37 -14.90 24.21
C THR A 138 -23.27 -13.91 24.94
N PHE A 139 -24.49 -14.33 25.30
CA PHE A 139 -25.35 -13.55 26.17
C PHE A 139 -24.71 -13.40 27.56
N ASP A 140 -24.90 -12.23 28.16
CA ASP A 140 -24.47 -11.91 29.52
C ASP A 140 -24.85 -13.00 30.55
N THR A 141 -26.10 -13.45 30.49
CA THR A 141 -26.69 -14.48 31.35
C THR A 141 -27.59 -15.41 30.55
N LYS A 142 -27.79 -16.64 31.05
CA LYS A 142 -28.71 -17.61 30.41
C LYS A 142 -30.19 -17.31 30.65
N HIS A 143 -30.51 -16.46 31.62
CA HIS A 143 -31.89 -16.23 32.05
C HIS A 143 -32.66 -15.39 31.03
N VAL A 144 -33.97 -15.67 30.93
CA VAL A 144 -34.91 -14.89 30.09
C VAL A 144 -34.87 -13.41 30.46
N GLY A 145 -34.99 -12.55 29.46
CA GLY A 145 -34.99 -11.10 29.61
C GLY A 145 -34.99 -10.40 28.25
N THR A 146 -35.40 -9.14 28.23
CA THR A 146 -35.40 -8.29 27.04
C THR A 146 -34.16 -7.39 27.02
N GLY A 147 -33.64 -7.07 25.83
CA GLY A 147 -32.49 -6.14 25.72
C GLY A 147 -31.20 -6.67 26.36
N LYS A 148 -31.02 -8.00 26.34
CA LYS A 148 -29.83 -8.64 26.92
C LYS A 148 -28.56 -8.24 26.16
N THR A 149 -27.46 -8.03 26.88
CA THR A 149 -26.15 -7.79 26.26
C THR A 149 -25.60 -9.08 25.66
N VAL A 150 -25.07 -8.99 24.44
CA VAL A 150 -24.29 -10.05 23.80
C VAL A 150 -22.85 -9.58 23.64
N ASN A 151 -21.92 -10.30 24.25
CA ASN A 151 -20.49 -10.10 24.08
C ASN A 151 -20.04 -10.83 22.82
N LEU A 152 -19.62 -10.06 21.82
CA LEU A 152 -19.11 -10.57 20.55
C LEU A 152 -17.59 -10.80 20.65
N SER A 153 -17.12 -11.88 20.04
CA SER A 153 -15.70 -12.14 19.86
C SER A 153 -15.47 -12.57 18.42
N ALA A 154 -14.68 -11.79 17.69
CA ALA A 154 -14.15 -12.22 16.40
C ALA A 154 -13.30 -13.48 16.60
N THR A 155 -13.50 -14.48 15.75
CA THR A 155 -12.78 -15.76 15.82
C THR A 155 -11.81 -15.95 14.67
N SER A 156 -12.06 -15.33 13.52
CA SER A 156 -11.10 -15.29 12.41
C SER A 156 -11.38 -14.12 11.46
N TYR A 157 -10.31 -13.73 10.75
CA TYR A 157 -10.34 -12.84 9.60
C TYR A 157 -9.79 -13.59 8.39
N GLY A 158 -10.45 -13.46 7.25
CA GLY A 158 -10.09 -14.13 6.00
C GLY A 158 -10.26 -13.21 4.79
N GLY A 159 -10.08 -13.75 3.59
CA GLY A 159 -10.16 -12.98 2.34
C GLY A 159 -8.79 -12.56 1.82
N ALA A 160 -8.74 -12.14 0.55
CA ALA A 160 -7.48 -11.85 -0.15
C ALA A 160 -6.74 -10.62 0.42
N ASP A 161 -7.44 -9.76 1.15
CA ASP A 161 -6.90 -8.50 1.66
C ASP A 161 -6.77 -8.48 3.20
N ASN A 162 -6.95 -9.61 3.91
CA ASN A 162 -6.95 -9.64 5.38
C ASN A 162 -5.57 -9.43 6.03
N THR A 163 -4.48 -9.53 5.27
CA THR A 163 -3.11 -9.32 5.74
C THR A 163 -2.57 -7.94 5.38
N ASN A 164 -3.41 -7.06 4.84
CA ASN A 164 -3.04 -5.70 4.44
C ASN A 164 -3.25 -4.67 5.54
#